data_AF-A0A7Y2C8K0-F1
#
_entry.id   AF-A0A7Y2C8K0-F1
#
_cell.length_a   1.000
_cell.length_b   1.000
_cell.length_c   1.000
_cell.angle_alpha   90.00
_cell.angle_beta   90.00
_cell.angle_gamma   90.00
#
_symmetry.space_group_name_H-M   'P 1'
#
loop_
_entity.id
_entity.type
_entity.pdbx_description
1 polymer ?
#
loop_
_entity_poly.entity_id
_entity_poly.type
_entity_poly.pdbx_seq_one_letter_code
_entity_poly.pdbx_strand_id
1 'polypeptide(L)'
;MKRNTAVLLLLVVVCILGLLLGSDDLLDTRLPGSLPLGTLFAILALVAGAAISFIRSRPGTPLRLVGVVALVAAALWFPVGVYLSGNVDLNFVDDATDSAMFDKLTRGIAVFILGSMIWSFVDWFIGSRTENDDPITNET
;
A
#
# COMPACT_ATOMS: atom_id res chain seq x y z
N MET A 1 -13.41 -14.46 2.59
CA MET A 1 -12.73 -13.14 2.73
C MET A 1 -13.72 -12.12 3.25
N LYS A 2 -13.35 -11.27 4.22
CA LYS A 2 -14.23 -10.17 4.66
C LYS A 2 -14.41 -9.18 3.51
N ARG A 3 -15.64 -8.74 3.23
CA ARG A 3 -16.02 -7.83 2.12
C ARG A 3 -15.05 -6.64 1.98
N ASN A 4 -14.62 -6.07 3.10
CA ASN A 4 -13.73 -4.90 3.16
C ASN A 4 -12.34 -5.18 2.56
N THR A 5 -11.78 -6.37 2.77
CA THR A 5 -10.46 -6.74 2.23
C THR A 5 -10.52 -6.89 0.71
N ALA A 6 -11.62 -7.43 0.17
CA ALA A 6 -11.81 -7.56 -1.27
C ALA A 6 -11.91 -6.18 -1.95
N VAL A 7 -12.65 -5.25 -1.35
CA VAL A 7 -12.77 -3.87 -1.84
C VAL A 7 -11.43 -3.15 -1.85
N LEU A 8 -10.65 -3.25 -0.77
CA LEU A 8 -9.33 -2.63 -0.70
C LEU A 8 -8.36 -3.23 -1.73
N LEU A 9 -8.40 -4.54 -1.94
CA LEU A 9 -7.53 -5.21 -2.90
C LEU A 9 -7.89 -4.80 -4.33
N LEU A 10 -9.19 -4.72 -4.64
CA LEU A 10 -9.67 -4.21 -5.92
C LEU A 10 -9.25 -2.75 -6.12
N LEU A 11 -9.34 -1.91 -5.08
CA LEU A 11 -8.88 -0.52 -5.13
C LEU A 11 -7.38 -0.44 -5.46
N VAL A 12 -6.54 -1.23 -4.78
CA VAL A 12 -5.09 -1.30 -5.08
C VAL A 12 -4.85 -1.70 -6.53
N VAL A 13 -5.52 -2.74 -7.01
CA VAL A 13 -5.37 -3.23 -8.39
C VAL A 13 -5.78 -2.16 -9.40
N VAL A 14 -6.92 -1.49 -9.19
CA VAL A 14 -7.40 -0.41 -10.08
C VAL A 14 -6.41 0.77 -10.08
N CYS A 15 -5.87 1.16 -8.94
CA CYS A 15 -4.89 2.26 -8.85
C CYS A 15 -3.58 1.89 -9.57
N ILE A 16 -3.07 0.67 -9.36
CA ILE A 16 -1.85 0.20 -10.03
C ILE A 16 -2.07 0.07 -11.54
N LEU A 17 -3.21 -0.49 -11.97
CA LEU A 17 -3.54 -0.56 -13.39
C LEU A 17 -3.72 0.83 -14.01
N GLY A 18 -4.34 1.77 -13.29
CA GLY A 18 -4.46 3.16 -13.71
C GLY A 18 -3.10 3.85 -13.85
N LEU A 19 -2.13 3.53 -13.00
CA LEU A 19 -0.75 4.02 -13.11
C LEU A 19 0.02 3.38 -14.26
N LEU A 20 -0.19 2.08 -14.53
CA LEU A 20 0.52 1.35 -15.59
C LEU A 20 -0.05 1.59 -16.98
N LEU A 21 -1.36 1.75 -17.08
CA LEU A 21 -2.10 1.92 -18.34
C LEU A 21 -2.48 3.37 -18.61
N GLY A 22 -2.40 4.24 -17.60
CA GLY A 22 -2.67 5.67 -17.75
C GLY A 22 -1.69 6.29 -18.73
N SER A 23 -2.21 7.03 -19.70
CA SER A 23 -1.38 7.88 -20.55
C SER A 23 -0.81 9.03 -19.71
N ASP A 24 0.37 9.52 -20.08
CA ASP A 24 1.04 10.64 -19.39
C ASP A 24 0.09 11.85 -19.21
N ASP A 25 -0.71 12.18 -20.24
CA ASP A 25 -1.74 13.24 -20.19
C ASP A 25 -2.84 13.02 -19.12
N LEU A 26 -3.24 11.77 -18.90
CA LEU A 26 -4.27 11.44 -17.91
C LEU A 26 -3.68 11.52 -16.49
N LEU A 27 -2.42 11.10 -16.32
CA LEU A 27 -1.72 11.12 -15.05
C LEU A 27 -1.34 12.55 -14.62
N ASP A 28 -1.06 13.42 -15.59
CA ASP A 28 -0.79 14.85 -15.40
C ASP A 28 -2.05 15.72 -15.27
N THR A 29 -3.24 15.13 -15.43
CA THR A 29 -4.49 15.85 -15.22
C THR A 29 -4.55 16.37 -13.78
N ARG A 30 -4.58 17.71 -13.63
CA ARG A 30 -4.54 18.38 -12.34
C ARG A 30 -5.92 18.39 -11.68
N LEU A 31 -5.99 17.85 -10.46
CA LEU A 31 -7.15 17.94 -9.57
C LEU A 31 -7.21 19.30 -8.86
N PRO A 32 -8.35 19.65 -8.23
CA PRO A 32 -8.47 20.83 -7.38
C PRO A 32 -7.35 20.84 -6.31
N GLY A 33 -6.63 21.96 -6.19
CA GLY A 33 -5.44 22.04 -5.34
C GLY A 33 -4.14 21.61 -6.04
N SER A 34 -4.12 21.60 -7.38
CA SER A 34 -2.96 21.31 -8.22
C SER A 34 -2.28 19.97 -7.90
N LEU A 35 -3.06 18.94 -7.54
CA LEU A 35 -2.53 17.61 -7.32
C LEU A 35 -2.59 16.81 -8.64
N PRO A 36 -1.51 16.21 -9.12
CA PRO A 36 -1.56 15.30 -10.26
C PRO A 36 -2.43 14.07 -9.96
N LEU A 37 -3.22 13.62 -10.94
CA LEU A 37 -4.07 12.44 -10.81
C LEU A 37 -3.23 11.17 -10.52
N GLY A 38 -2.04 11.05 -11.12
CA GLY A 38 -1.10 9.97 -10.83
C GLY A 38 -0.69 9.92 -9.36
N THR A 39 -0.42 11.07 -8.75
CA THR A 39 -0.09 11.18 -7.32
C THR A 39 -1.23 10.69 -6.45
N LEU A 40 -2.48 11.02 -6.79
CA LEU A 40 -3.64 10.52 -6.06
C LEU A 40 -3.74 8.98 -6.11
N PHE A 41 -3.53 8.39 -7.29
CA PHE A 41 -3.52 6.92 -7.44
C PHE A 41 -2.40 6.27 -6.62
N ALA A 42 -1.21 6.87 -6.58
CA ALA A 42 -0.11 6.37 -5.77
C ALA A 42 -0.44 6.37 -4.27
N ILE A 43 -1.00 7.48 -3.75
CA ILE A 43 -1.42 7.59 -2.34
C ILE A 43 -2.47 6.53 -2.03
N LEU A 44 -3.50 6.40 -2.87
CA LEU A 44 -4.58 5.44 -2.67
C LEU A 44 -4.06 3.99 -2.69
N ALA A 45 -3.16 3.66 -3.61
CA ALA A 45 -2.54 2.34 -3.67
C ALA A 45 -1.73 2.01 -2.41
N LEU A 46 -0.89 2.94 -1.94
CA LEU A 46 -0.05 2.75 -0.76
C LEU A 46 -0.90 2.62 0.52
N VAL A 47 -1.87 3.52 0.71
CA VAL A 47 -2.76 3.51 1.88
C VAL A 47 -3.63 2.26 1.89
N ALA A 48 -4.22 1.87 0.75
CA ALA A 48 -5.05 0.67 0.67
C ALA A 48 -4.24 -0.62 0.89
N GLY A 49 -3.01 -0.70 0.34
CA GLY A 49 -2.09 -1.83 0.58
C GLY A 49 -1.70 -1.98 2.05
N ALA A 50 -1.36 -0.87 2.71
CA ALA A 50 -1.07 -0.84 4.14
C ALA A 50 -2.30 -1.21 4.99
N ALA A 51 -3.49 -0.71 4.63
CA ALA A 51 -4.74 -1.02 5.31
C ALA A 51 -5.10 -2.51 5.21
N ILE A 52 -4.86 -3.17 4.08
CA ILE A 52 -5.05 -4.62 3.93
C ILE A 52 -4.19 -5.39 4.92
N SER A 53 -2.91 -5.02 5.02
CA SER A 53 -1.95 -5.65 5.94
C SER A 53 -2.38 -5.48 7.40
N PHE A 54 -2.86 -4.28 7.77
CA PHE A 54 -3.37 -4.02 9.12
C PHE A 54 -4.67 -4.80 9.44
N ILE A 55 -5.64 -4.83 8.52
CA ILE A 55 -6.94 -5.48 8.74
C ILE A 55 -6.80 -7.02 8.80
N ARG A 56 -5.86 -7.61 8.05
CA ARG A 56 -5.61 -9.06 8.09
C ARG A 56 -4.76 -9.49 9.29
N SER A 57 -3.97 -8.60 9.87
CA SER A 57 -3.11 -8.94 10.99
C SER A 57 -3.92 -9.24 12.27
N ARG A 58 -3.61 -10.36 12.92
CA ARG A 58 -4.23 -10.73 14.20
C ARG A 58 -3.91 -9.69 15.29
N PRO A 59 -4.85 -9.34 16.18
CA PRO A 59 -4.58 -8.47 17.32
C PRO A 59 -3.47 -9.08 18.20
N GLY A 60 -2.47 -8.28 18.57
CA GLY A 60 -1.39 -8.70 19.48
C GLY A 60 -0.18 -9.37 18.81
N THR A 61 -0.16 -9.55 17.49
CA THR A 61 1.01 -10.09 16.78
C THR A 61 1.95 -8.99 16.29
N PRO A 62 3.27 -9.25 16.17
CA PRO A 62 4.21 -8.29 15.60
C PRO A 62 3.86 -7.88 14.16
N LEU A 63 3.08 -8.71 13.43
CA LEU A 63 2.55 -8.35 12.12
C LEU A 63 1.65 -7.11 12.16
N ARG A 64 0.87 -6.92 13.24
CA ARG A 64 0.02 -5.73 13.37
C ARG A 64 0.84 -4.46 13.55
N LEU A 65 1.98 -4.56 14.24
CA LEU A 65 2.93 -3.45 14.36
C LEU A 65 3.53 -3.10 13.00
N VAL A 66 3.93 -4.11 12.22
CA VAL A 66 4.40 -3.94 10.83
C VAL A 66 3.33 -3.27 9.96
N GLY A 67 2.07 -3.68 10.09
CA GLY A 67 0.94 -3.06 9.39
C GLY A 67 0.72 -1.60 9.78
N VAL A 68 0.86 -1.25 11.07
CA VAL A 68 0.78 0.15 11.54
C VAL A 68 1.95 0.97 10.97
N VAL A 69 3.17 0.44 11.02
CA VAL A 69 4.36 1.12 10.48
C VAL A 69 4.20 1.35 8.98
N ALA A 70 3.68 0.37 8.23
CA ALA A 70 3.39 0.53 6.80
C ALA A 70 2.35 1.63 6.55
N LEU A 71 1.33 1.75 7.40
CA LEU A 71 0.28 2.76 7.29
C LEU A 71 0.81 4.16 7.61
N VAL A 72 1.64 4.28 8.64
CA VAL A 72 2.33 5.54 8.98
C VAL A 72 3.29 5.94 7.86
N ALA A 73 4.07 4.99 7.31
CA ALA A 73 4.96 5.25 6.19
C ALA A 73 4.19 5.71 4.94
N ALA A 74 3.06 5.07 4.61
CA ALA A 74 2.19 5.48 3.51
C ALA A 74 1.57 6.86 3.73
N ALA A 75 1.15 7.17 4.96
CA ALA A 75 0.60 8.48 5.31
C ALA A 75 1.66 9.60 5.27
N LEU A 76 2.90 9.29 5.67
CA LEU A 76 4.02 10.22 5.64
C LEU A 76 4.64 10.38 4.24
N TRP A 77 4.46 9.43 3.34
CA TRP A 77 5.04 9.47 2.00
C TRP A 77 4.69 10.75 1.24
N PHE A 78 3.42 11.16 1.25
CA PHE A 78 2.97 12.37 0.57
C PHE A 78 3.52 13.67 1.18
N PRO A 79 3.35 13.98 2.48
CA PRO A 79 3.87 15.21 3.06
C PRO A 79 5.41 15.28 3.03
N VAL A 80 6.11 14.14 3.16
CA VAL A 80 7.57 14.08 2.96
C VAL A 80 7.93 14.40 1.51
N GLY A 81 7.19 13.85 0.56
CA GLY A 81 7.39 14.14 -0.86
C GLY A 81 7.18 15.61 -1.21
N VAL A 82 6.10 16.23 -0.72
CA VAL A 82 5.83 17.67 -0.90
C VAL A 82 6.90 18.54 -0.24
N TYR A 83 7.38 18.16 0.94
CA TYR A 83 8.47 18.88 1.62
C TYR A 83 9.78 18.82 0.83
N LEU A 84 10.11 17.66 0.27
CA LEU A 84 11.34 17.46 -0.51
C LEU A 84 11.27 18.08 -1.91
N SER A 85 10.12 18.01 -2.59
CA SER A 85 9.96 18.65 -3.91
C SER A 85 9.74 20.16 -3.84
N GLY A 86 9.44 20.70 -2.65
CA GLY A 86 9.03 22.08 -2.46
C GLY A 86 7.71 22.46 -3.14
N ASN A 87 6.97 21.47 -3.68
CA ASN A 87 5.74 21.68 -4.43
C ASN A 87 4.77 20.49 -4.32
N VAL A 88 3.48 20.75 -4.58
CA VAL A 88 2.42 19.72 -4.50
C VAL A 88 2.46 18.73 -5.68
N ASP A 89 3.08 19.15 -6.77
CA ASP A 89 3.24 18.35 -8.00
C ASP A 89 4.30 17.23 -7.85
N LEU A 90 5.00 17.13 -6.70
CA LEU A 90 6.14 16.23 -6.48
C LEU A 90 7.20 16.33 -7.59
N ASN A 91 7.37 17.55 -8.11
CA ASN A 91 8.29 17.80 -9.20
C ASN A 91 9.67 18.15 -8.63
N PHE A 92 10.60 17.20 -8.72
CA PHE A 92 11.98 17.34 -8.30
C PHE A 92 12.81 18.01 -9.42
N VAL A 93 12.49 19.26 -9.76
CA VAL A 93 13.15 19.99 -10.85
C VAL A 93 14.55 20.46 -10.43
N ASP A 94 14.73 20.75 -9.15
CA ASP A 94 15.87 21.54 -8.67
C ASP A 94 17.07 20.70 -8.17
N ASP A 95 16.88 19.43 -7.78
CA ASP A 95 17.99 18.58 -7.31
C ASP A 95 17.83 17.09 -7.70
N ALA A 96 18.79 16.58 -8.48
CA ALA A 96 18.87 15.17 -8.87
C ALA A 96 19.13 14.24 -7.67
N THR A 97 19.67 14.77 -6.58
CA THR A 97 19.95 14.02 -5.36
C THR A 97 18.66 13.74 -4.60
N ASP A 98 17.77 14.72 -4.53
CA ASP A 98 16.46 14.60 -3.86
C ASP A 98 15.52 13.66 -4.62
N SER A 99 15.52 13.72 -5.95
CA SER A 99 14.74 12.78 -6.78
C SER A 99 15.21 11.34 -6.59
N ALA A 100 16.53 11.10 -6.54
CA ALA A 100 17.08 9.76 -6.33
C ALA A 100 16.82 9.21 -4.93
N MET A 101 16.85 10.07 -3.90
CA MET A 101 16.49 9.66 -2.53
C MET A 101 15.00 9.35 -2.40
N PHE A 102 14.14 10.20 -2.95
CA PHE A 102 12.69 10.02 -2.90
C PHE A 102 12.25 8.78 -3.67
N ASP A 103 12.85 8.51 -4.83
CA ASP A 103 12.58 7.31 -5.62
C ASP A 103 13.01 6.03 -4.87
N LYS A 104 14.20 6.03 -4.24
CA LYS A 104 14.63 4.92 -3.36
C LYS A 104 13.68 4.71 -2.19
N LEU A 105 13.22 5.80 -1.54
CA LEU A 105 12.25 5.74 -0.44
C LEU A 105 10.92 5.14 -0.91
N THR A 106 10.40 5.62 -2.03
CA THR A 106 9.15 5.16 -2.64
C THR A 106 9.21 3.68 -2.99
N ARG A 107 10.30 3.25 -3.65
CA ARG A 107 10.55 1.84 -3.96
C ARG A 107 10.69 0.99 -2.69
N GLY A 108 11.37 1.50 -1.66
CA GLY A 108 11.50 0.84 -0.37
C GLY A 108 10.14 0.61 0.31
N ILE A 109 9.30 1.65 0.38
CA ILE A 109 7.95 1.55 0.95
C ILE A 109 7.08 0.57 0.14
N ALA A 110 7.16 0.63 -1.19
CA ALA A 110 6.42 -0.28 -2.06
C ALA A 110 6.82 -1.75 -1.83
N VAL A 111 8.12 -2.05 -1.80
CA VAL A 111 8.62 -3.40 -1.51
C VAL A 111 8.20 -3.86 -0.11
N PHE A 112 8.24 -2.95 0.88
CA PHE A 112 7.83 -3.25 2.24
C PHE A 112 6.33 -3.62 2.32
N ILE A 113 5.46 -2.85 1.66
CA ILE A 113 4.01 -3.11 1.59
C ILE A 113 3.72 -4.43 0.85
N LEU A 114 4.41 -4.68 -0.27
CA LEU A 114 4.26 -5.95 -1.00
C LEU A 114 4.70 -7.13 -0.15
N GLY A 115 5.84 -7.01 0.55
CA GLY A 115 6.34 -8.01 1.47
C GLY A 115 5.35 -8.29 2.61
N SER A 116 4.77 -7.24 3.22
CA SER A 116 3.77 -7.41 4.27
C SER A 116 2.48 -8.05 3.76
N MET A 117 2.05 -7.74 2.53
CA MET A 117 0.89 -8.36 1.88
C MET A 117 1.13 -9.84 1.59
N ILE A 118 2.27 -10.20 1.01
CA ILE A 118 2.65 -11.61 0.73
C ILE A 118 2.70 -12.39 2.04
N TRP A 119 3.36 -11.84 3.06
CA TRP A 119 3.48 -12.48 4.36
C TRP A 119 2.12 -12.69 5.04
N SER A 120 1.24 -11.68 4.98
CA SER A 120 -0.15 -11.79 5.47
C SER A 120 -0.96 -12.85 4.72
N PHE A 121 -0.66 -13.06 3.44
CA PHE A 121 -1.29 -14.10 2.63
C PHE A 121 -0.79 -15.50 3.00
N VAL A 122 0.52 -15.64 3.22
CA VAL A 122 1.16 -16.89 3.67
C VAL A 122 0.64 -17.28 5.06
N ASP A 123 0.59 -16.35 6.01
CA ASP A 123 0.06 -16.59 7.36
C ASP A 123 -1.40 -17.07 7.33
N TRP A 124 -2.22 -16.45 6.47
CA TRP A 124 -3.59 -16.91 6.23
C TRP A 124 -3.66 -18.33 5.65
N PHE A 125 -2.80 -18.63 4.66
CA PHE A 125 -2.81 -19.93 3.99
C PHE A 125 -2.37 -21.06 4.96
N ILE A 126 -1.33 -20.81 5.77
CA ILE A 126 -0.86 -21.75 6.78
C ILE A 126 -1.93 -21.95 7.86
N GLY A 127 -2.53 -20.88 8.37
CA GLY A 127 -3.59 -20.98 9.38
C GLY A 127 -4.85 -21.71 8.89
N SER A 128 -5.17 -21.64 7.59
CA SER A 128 -6.30 -22.38 7.01
C SER A 128 -6.07 -23.89 6.91
N ARG A 129 -4.81 -24.35 6.93
CA ARG A 129 -4.48 -25.78 6.93
C ARG A 129 -4.63 -26.41 8.31
N THR A 130 -4.20 -25.71 9.37
CA THR A 130 -4.27 -26.23 10.74
C THR A 130 -5.71 -26.43 11.25
N GLU A 131 -6.68 -25.67 10.73
CA GLU A 131 -8.10 -25.80 11.10
C GLU A 131 -8.80 -26.96 10.40
N ASN A 132 -8.21 -27.51 9.34
CA ASN A 132 -8.77 -28.64 8.58
C ASN A 132 -8.22 -30.00 9.05
N ASP A 133 -7.23 -29.99 9.96
CA ASP A 133 -6.62 -31.17 10.55
C ASP A 133 -7.19 -31.52 11.93
N ASP A 134 -8.20 -30.78 12.42
CA ASP A 134 -8.93 -31.17 13.63
C ASP A 134 -9.74 -32.45 13.33
N PRO A 135 -9.38 -33.61 13.93
CA PRO A 135 -10.14 -34.82 13.72
C PRO A 135 -11.55 -34.59 14.25
N ILE A 136 -12.55 -34.93 13.43
CA ILE A 136 -13.95 -35.06 13.82
C ILE A 136 -13.96 -35.96 15.06
N THR A 137 -13.98 -35.36 16.25
CA THR A 137 -14.34 -36.07 17.47
C THR A 137 -15.80 -36.40 17.31
N ASN A 138 -16.05 -37.61 16.79
CA ASN A 138 -17.30 -38.32 16.88
C ASN A 138 -17.65 -38.43 18.37
N GLU A 139 -18.29 -37.40 18.91
CA GLU A 139 -19.01 -37.53 20.16
C GLU A 139 -20.29 -38.31 19.87
N THR A 140 -20.36 -39.43 20.58
CA THR A 140 -21.38 -40.47 20.56
C THR A 140 -22.52 -40.12 21.49
#